data_AF-A0A812RLK7-F1
#
_entry.id   AF-A0A812RLK7-F1
#
_cell.length_a   1.000
_cell.length_b   1.000
_cell.length_c   1.000
_cell.angle_alpha   90.00
_cell.angle_beta   90.00
_cell.angle_gamma   90.00
#
_symmetry.space_group_name_H-M   'P 1'
#
loop_
_entity.id
_entity.type
_entity.pdbx_description
1 polymer ?
#
loop_
_entity_poly.entity_id
_entity_poly.type
_entity_poly.pdbx_seq_one_letter_code
_entity_poly.pdbx_strand_id
1 'polypeptide(L)'
;MAPEDVSGGLENFCRRVIVPLNGVLLRSRSEELVCALDVLDKTEVKRLMTDCSTGLNKLFACYATEPTARRPHWNSDSVTRFAIDFDFLAEVSNLPLQRMFQDACQHTSNFRAAEEKLLVEGFPLFLLMLANKTHTSQVCNAPEERVPILFQRINAIACTATQAPRFGLAKEQLLPLLGALEPCRLRRFMHRLPPGRLRLDVCVVSRLAKRRSREMPGPRRSFSATPGRSDRRGTCRFVAELPVAKASSAGGASQGCHRGCILGLSKQPPEIHGSGCLHRQFHRTLI
;
A
#
# COMPACT_ATOMS: atom_id res chain seq x y z
N MET A 1 10.81 -55.67 -21.29
CA MET A 1 10.21 -54.33 -21.34
C MET A 1 11.17 -53.39 -20.66
N ALA A 2 11.82 -52.50 -21.41
CA ALA A 2 12.68 -51.48 -20.84
C ALA A 2 11.79 -50.40 -20.20
N PRO A 3 12.15 -49.85 -19.02
CA PRO A 3 11.39 -48.78 -18.41
C PRO A 3 11.41 -47.57 -19.36
N GLU A 4 10.24 -47.16 -19.84
CA GLU A 4 10.12 -45.94 -20.62
C GLU A 4 10.54 -44.75 -19.76
N ASP A 5 11.50 -43.98 -20.27
CA ASP A 5 12.15 -42.89 -19.56
C ASP A 5 11.22 -41.65 -19.53
N VAL A 6 10.22 -41.69 -18.65
CA VAL A 6 9.28 -40.59 -18.40
C VAL A 6 10.00 -39.31 -17.93
N SER A 7 11.23 -39.43 -17.42
CA SER A 7 12.05 -38.33 -16.92
C SER A 7 12.36 -37.30 -18.01
N GLY A 8 12.67 -37.75 -19.23
CA GLY A 8 13.04 -36.87 -20.34
C GLY A 8 11.88 -35.99 -20.86
N GLY A 9 10.64 -36.42 -20.68
CA GLY A 9 9.45 -35.65 -21.08
C GLY A 9 9.20 -34.44 -20.17
N LEU A 10 9.28 -34.65 -18.84
CA LEU A 10 9.09 -33.60 -17.86
C LEU A 10 10.22 -32.55 -17.93
N GLU A 11 11.47 -32.99 -18.06
CA GLU A 11 12.60 -32.08 -18.19
C GLU A 11 12.49 -31.21 -19.45
N ASN A 12 12.07 -31.80 -20.58
CA ASN A 12 11.81 -31.05 -21.81
C ASN A 12 10.66 -30.04 -21.65
N PHE A 13 9.57 -30.42 -20.98
CA PHE A 13 8.47 -29.49 -20.70
C PHE A 13 8.91 -28.33 -19.81
N CYS A 14 9.61 -28.63 -18.71
CA CYS A 14 10.18 -27.63 -17.81
C CYS A 14 11.10 -26.66 -18.57
N ARG A 15 11.98 -27.19 -19.42
CA ARG A 15 12.93 -26.37 -20.20
C ARG A 15 12.25 -25.53 -21.28
N ARG A 16 11.25 -26.07 -21.97
CA ARG A 16 10.59 -25.39 -23.11
C ARG A 16 9.47 -24.46 -22.69
N VAL A 17 8.80 -24.73 -21.58
CA VAL A 17 7.60 -23.99 -21.16
C VAL A 17 7.86 -23.26 -19.85
N ILE A 18 8.27 -23.97 -18.81
CA ILE A 18 8.40 -23.36 -17.47
C ILE A 18 9.54 -22.35 -17.42
N VAL A 19 10.73 -22.63 -17.96
CA VAL A 19 11.88 -21.71 -17.92
C VAL A 19 11.61 -20.40 -18.69
N PRO A 20 11.08 -20.41 -19.93
CA PRO A 20 10.71 -19.17 -20.63
C PRO A 20 9.60 -18.42 -19.92
N LEU A 21 8.58 -19.12 -19.42
CA LEU A 21 7.53 -18.50 -18.61
C LEU A 21 8.09 -17.92 -17.33
N ASN A 22 9.06 -18.55 -16.69
CA ASN A 22 9.74 -18.05 -15.50
C ASN A 22 10.54 -16.78 -15.83
N GLY A 23 11.20 -16.69 -16.98
CA GLY A 23 11.80 -15.45 -17.47
C GLY A 23 10.78 -14.31 -17.61
N VAL A 24 9.63 -14.59 -18.23
CA VAL A 24 8.53 -13.63 -18.46
C VAL A 24 7.76 -13.31 -17.16
N LEU A 25 7.67 -14.25 -16.24
CA LEU A 25 6.80 -14.16 -15.06
C LEU A 25 7.53 -13.77 -13.79
N LEU A 26 8.82 -14.08 -13.65
CA LEU A 26 9.50 -14.06 -12.36
C LEU A 26 10.73 -13.14 -12.29
N ARG A 27 11.49 -12.81 -13.36
CA ARG A 27 12.85 -12.24 -13.14
C ARG A 27 13.48 -11.27 -14.13
N SER A 28 12.85 -10.85 -15.23
CA SER A 28 13.32 -9.60 -15.84
C SER A 28 13.01 -8.49 -14.85
N ARG A 29 14.03 -7.79 -14.32
CA ARG A 29 13.85 -6.53 -13.57
C ARG A 29 12.78 -5.75 -14.30
N SER A 30 11.72 -5.36 -13.60
CA SER A 30 10.59 -4.74 -14.29
C SER A 30 11.11 -3.52 -15.04
N GLU A 31 10.68 -3.36 -16.29
CA GLU A 31 10.99 -2.17 -17.07
C GLU A 31 10.51 -0.92 -16.30
N GLU A 32 9.46 -1.09 -15.51
CA GLU A 32 8.96 -0.14 -14.53
C GLU A 32 10.00 0.27 -13.49
N LEU A 33 10.76 -0.67 -12.91
CA LEU A 33 11.81 -0.37 -11.93
C LEU A 33 12.95 0.44 -12.56
N VAL A 34 13.44 0.04 -13.72
CA VAL A 34 14.54 0.75 -14.41
C VAL A 34 14.10 2.17 -14.75
N CYS A 35 12.92 2.31 -15.36
CA CYS A 35 12.34 3.61 -15.68
C CYS A 35 12.10 4.47 -14.42
N ALA A 36 11.64 3.87 -13.33
CA ALA A 36 11.43 4.59 -12.07
C ALA A 36 12.75 5.07 -11.45
N LEU A 37 13.83 4.31 -11.53
CA LEU A 37 15.16 4.74 -11.07
C LEU A 37 15.69 5.90 -11.91
N ASP A 38 15.58 5.81 -13.24
CA ASP A 38 15.99 6.90 -14.15
C ASP A 38 15.20 8.19 -13.88
N VAL A 39 13.90 8.07 -13.56
CA VAL A 39 13.04 9.20 -13.19
C VAL A 39 13.40 9.74 -11.81
N LEU A 40 13.66 8.85 -10.85
CA LEU A 40 14.04 9.24 -9.49
C LEU A 40 15.34 10.04 -9.48
N ASP A 41 16.25 9.80 -10.45
CA ASP A 41 17.51 10.53 -10.53
C ASP A 41 17.40 11.96 -11.03
N LYS A 42 16.29 12.33 -11.67
CA LYS A 42 16.03 13.68 -12.18
C LYS A 42 15.87 14.68 -11.02
N THR A 43 16.60 15.79 -11.09
CA THR A 43 16.61 16.84 -10.05
C THR A 43 15.20 17.32 -9.68
N GLU A 44 14.33 17.49 -10.67
CA GLU A 44 12.98 18.04 -10.44
C GLU A 44 12.06 17.05 -9.72
N VAL A 45 12.25 15.75 -9.98
CA VAL A 45 11.52 14.70 -9.28
C VAL A 45 12.03 14.59 -7.84
N LYS A 46 13.35 14.65 -7.63
CA LYS A 46 13.94 14.69 -6.27
C LYS A 46 13.39 15.86 -5.46
N ARG A 47 13.37 17.07 -6.04
CA ARG A 47 12.81 18.26 -5.40
C ARG A 47 11.32 18.06 -5.07
N LEU A 48 10.52 17.60 -6.03
CA LEU A 48 9.10 17.31 -5.81
C LEU A 48 8.88 16.29 -4.69
N MET A 49 9.68 15.22 -4.63
CA MET A 49 9.61 14.21 -3.57
C MET A 49 9.97 14.80 -2.20
N THR A 50 10.99 15.67 -2.14
CA THR A 50 11.36 16.40 -0.93
C THR A 50 10.23 17.33 -0.46
N ASP A 51 9.67 18.13 -1.38
CA ASP A 51 8.55 19.06 -1.08
C ASP A 51 7.32 18.30 -0.57
N CYS A 52 7.07 17.10 -1.12
CA CYS A 52 5.95 16.24 -0.75
C CYS A 52 6.23 15.31 0.44
N SER A 53 7.46 15.28 0.97
CA SER A 53 7.92 14.27 1.93
C SER A 53 7.01 14.15 3.17
N THR A 54 6.59 15.27 3.75
CA THR A 54 5.66 15.27 4.90
C THR A 54 4.33 14.58 4.58
N GLY A 55 3.76 14.87 3.41
CA GLY A 55 2.52 14.25 2.95
C GLY A 55 2.67 12.78 2.61
N LEU A 56 3.78 12.41 1.98
CA LEU A 56 4.13 11.03 1.67
C LEU A 56 4.34 10.20 2.94
N ASN A 57 4.96 10.77 3.97
CA ASN A 57 5.12 10.12 5.28
C ASN A 57 3.76 9.88 5.97
N LYS A 58 2.85 10.86 5.93
CA LYS A 58 1.48 10.69 6.43
C LYS A 58 0.73 9.60 5.66
N LEU A 59 0.86 9.61 4.33
CA LEU A 59 0.25 8.61 3.46
C LEU A 59 0.78 7.21 3.80
N PHE A 60 2.10 7.07 3.92
CA PHE A 60 2.75 5.82 4.31
C PHE A 60 2.26 5.34 5.67
N ALA A 61 2.27 6.20 6.69
CA ALA A 61 1.83 5.86 8.03
C ALA A 61 0.36 5.40 8.09
N CYS A 62 -0.52 5.93 7.23
CA CYS A 62 -1.94 5.57 7.20
C CYS A 62 -2.21 4.12 6.78
N TYR A 63 -1.34 3.53 5.96
CA TYR A 63 -1.47 2.15 5.47
C TYR A 63 -0.44 1.21 6.07
N ALA A 64 0.60 1.73 6.72
CA ALA A 64 1.62 0.91 7.34
C ALA A 64 0.99 -0.03 8.39
N THR A 65 1.42 -1.28 8.36
CA THR A 65 1.08 -2.24 9.39
C THR A 65 1.92 -1.97 10.61
N GLU A 66 1.32 -1.47 11.71
CA GLU A 66 1.96 -1.59 13.03
C GLU A 66 1.01 -1.43 14.22
N PRO A 67 1.26 -2.23 15.27
CA PRO A 67 1.42 -1.60 16.58
C PRO A 67 2.68 -2.04 17.37
N THR A 68 3.41 -3.09 16.98
CA THR A 68 4.46 -3.71 17.84
C THR A 68 5.83 -3.90 17.19
N ALA A 69 5.96 -3.70 15.89
CA ALA A 69 7.27 -3.75 15.25
C ALA A 69 8.06 -2.45 15.51
N ARG A 70 9.37 -2.52 15.33
CA ARG A 70 10.28 -1.39 15.59
C ARG A 70 10.28 -0.37 14.44
N ARG A 71 9.61 -0.66 13.32
CA ARG A 71 9.70 0.15 12.10
C ARG A 71 8.46 -0.05 11.23
N PRO A 72 7.68 1.01 11.00
CA PRO A 72 6.48 0.94 10.18
C PRO A 72 6.85 0.52 8.76
N HIS A 73 6.09 -0.41 8.21
CA HIS A 73 6.30 -0.94 6.88
C HIS A 73 4.96 -1.25 6.20
N TRP A 74 4.99 -1.33 4.88
CA TRP A 74 3.88 -1.86 4.10
C TRP A 74 4.15 -3.32 3.77
N ASN A 75 3.12 -4.15 3.90
CA ASN A 75 3.07 -5.48 3.31
C ASN A 75 2.20 -5.46 2.02
N SER A 76 2.08 -6.59 1.34
CA SER A 76 1.26 -6.75 0.12
C SER A 76 -0.21 -6.38 0.35
N ASP A 77 -0.78 -6.68 1.53
CA ASP A 77 -2.15 -6.30 1.89
C ASP A 77 -2.31 -4.79 2.01
N SER A 78 -1.32 -4.10 2.56
CA SER A 78 -1.32 -2.64 2.71
C SER A 78 -1.26 -1.93 1.36
N VAL A 79 -0.43 -2.45 0.45
CA VAL A 79 -0.40 -1.99 -0.95
C VAL A 79 -1.75 -2.19 -1.64
N THR A 80 -2.38 -3.35 -1.44
CA THR A 80 -3.68 -3.66 -2.04
C THR A 80 -4.77 -2.72 -1.51
N ARG A 81 -4.81 -2.48 -0.18
CA ARG A 81 -5.73 -1.51 0.43
C ARG A 81 -5.50 -0.10 -0.09
N PHE A 82 -4.26 0.33 -0.20
CA PHE A 82 -3.90 1.62 -0.82
C PHE A 82 -4.41 1.69 -2.28
N ALA A 83 -4.18 0.65 -3.08
CA ALA A 83 -4.65 0.62 -4.46
C ALA A 83 -6.18 0.64 -4.59
N ILE A 84 -6.90 0.01 -3.66
CA ILE A 84 -8.37 0.09 -3.59
C ILE A 84 -8.83 1.50 -3.23
N ASP A 85 -8.26 2.08 -2.17
CA ASP A 85 -8.70 3.38 -1.63
C ASP A 85 -8.47 4.52 -2.62
N PHE A 86 -7.46 4.41 -3.49
CA PHE A 86 -7.15 5.39 -4.54
C PHE A 86 -7.57 4.95 -5.96
N ASP A 87 -8.36 3.89 -6.07
CA ASP A 87 -8.95 3.38 -7.31
C ASP A 87 -7.91 3.03 -8.40
N PHE A 88 -6.74 2.53 -8.01
CA PHE A 88 -5.69 2.10 -8.93
C PHE A 88 -5.93 0.70 -9.51
N LEU A 89 -6.73 -0.14 -8.85
CA LEU A 89 -7.02 -1.51 -9.32
C LEU A 89 -7.79 -1.56 -10.64
N ALA A 90 -8.48 -0.48 -11.02
CA ALA A 90 -9.11 -0.36 -12.32
C ALA A 90 -8.10 -0.25 -13.48
N GLU A 91 -6.86 0.17 -13.20
CA GLU A 91 -5.81 0.43 -14.19
C GLU A 91 -4.64 -0.54 -14.08
N VAL A 92 -4.31 -0.97 -12.86
CA VAL A 92 -3.20 -1.87 -12.57
C VAL A 92 -3.75 -3.10 -11.90
N SER A 93 -3.65 -4.25 -12.58
CA SER A 93 -4.04 -5.52 -12.00
C SER A 93 -3.17 -5.91 -10.80
N ASN A 94 -3.68 -6.80 -9.94
CA ASN A 94 -2.99 -7.20 -8.71
C ASN A 94 -1.57 -7.75 -8.95
N LEU A 95 -1.36 -8.49 -10.04
CA LEU A 95 -0.07 -9.13 -10.30
C LEU A 95 1.05 -8.11 -10.60
N PRO A 96 0.90 -7.15 -11.55
CA PRO A 96 1.86 -6.05 -11.70
C PRO A 96 2.07 -5.23 -10.43
N LEU A 97 1.01 -4.98 -9.66
CA LEU A 97 1.11 -4.23 -8.40
C LEU A 97 2.00 -4.95 -7.37
N GLN A 98 1.81 -6.26 -7.20
CA GLN A 98 2.64 -7.10 -6.34
C GLN A 98 4.09 -7.16 -6.82
N ARG A 99 4.33 -7.22 -8.14
CA ARG A 99 5.69 -7.17 -8.70
C ARG A 99 6.39 -5.85 -8.40
N MET A 100 5.74 -4.72 -8.63
CA MET A 100 6.30 -3.40 -8.29
C MET A 100 6.61 -3.29 -6.80
N PHE A 101 5.74 -3.83 -5.94
CA PHE A 101 6.00 -3.91 -4.51
C PHE A 101 7.25 -4.74 -4.18
N GLN A 102 7.37 -5.94 -4.73
CA GLN A 102 8.54 -6.81 -4.55
C GLN A 102 9.83 -6.15 -5.03
N ASP A 103 9.80 -5.49 -6.19
CA ASP A 103 10.93 -4.76 -6.75
C ASP A 103 11.37 -3.60 -5.83
N ALA A 104 10.42 -2.83 -5.29
CA ALA A 104 10.73 -1.75 -4.35
C ALA A 104 11.32 -2.28 -3.03
N CYS A 105 10.81 -3.40 -2.51
CA CYS A 105 11.35 -4.06 -1.32
C CYS A 105 12.79 -4.55 -1.56
N GLN A 106 13.06 -5.21 -2.69
CA GLN A 106 14.37 -5.74 -3.04
C GLN A 106 15.41 -4.65 -3.30
N HIS A 107 14.99 -3.49 -3.83
CA HIS A 107 15.90 -2.38 -4.07
C HIS A 107 16.35 -1.68 -2.77
N THR A 108 15.51 -1.68 -1.73
CA THR A 108 15.77 -0.91 -0.50
C THR A 108 16.31 -1.72 0.66
N SER A 109 15.93 -3.00 0.75
CA SER A 109 16.66 -3.96 1.58
C SER A 109 17.94 -4.32 0.81
N ASN A 110 19.13 -4.03 1.35
CA ASN A 110 20.43 -4.26 0.70
C ASN A 110 20.73 -5.75 0.38
N PHE A 111 19.94 -6.37 -0.49
CA PHE A 111 19.95 -7.76 -0.95
C PHE A 111 19.88 -8.84 0.15
N ARG A 112 19.69 -8.47 1.42
CA ARG A 112 19.61 -9.41 2.54
C ARG A 112 18.16 -9.72 2.93
N ALA A 113 17.70 -10.84 2.38
CA ALA A 113 16.69 -11.77 2.90
C ALA A 113 15.23 -11.29 3.06
N ALA A 114 14.40 -11.86 2.18
CA ALA A 114 13.11 -12.53 2.42
C ALA A 114 11.92 -11.78 3.04
N GLU A 115 12.12 -10.64 3.69
CA GLU A 115 10.98 -9.92 4.27
C GLU A 115 10.29 -9.09 3.18
N GLU A 116 9.07 -9.49 2.83
CA GLU A 116 8.13 -8.75 1.96
C GLU A 116 7.62 -7.48 2.67
N LYS A 117 8.55 -6.60 3.05
CA LYS A 117 8.30 -5.39 3.83
C LYS A 117 8.87 -4.18 3.10
N LEU A 118 7.98 -3.32 2.62
CA LEU A 118 8.35 -2.05 2.02
C LEU A 118 8.51 -1.01 3.12
N LEU A 119 9.75 -0.58 3.33
CA LEU A 119 10.08 0.50 4.26
C LEU A 119 9.81 1.86 3.62
N VAL A 120 9.78 2.91 4.45
CA VAL A 120 9.52 4.29 4.00
C VAL A 120 10.50 4.75 2.92
N GLU A 121 11.75 4.28 2.94
CA GLU A 121 12.77 4.62 1.95
C GLU A 121 12.46 4.05 0.56
N GLY A 122 11.74 2.92 0.49
CA GLY A 122 11.33 2.31 -0.77
C GLY A 122 10.01 2.85 -1.31
N PHE A 123 9.27 3.59 -0.49
CA PHE A 123 7.96 4.10 -0.84
C PHE A 123 7.98 5.07 -2.05
N PRO A 124 8.90 6.04 -2.16
CA PRO A 124 8.99 6.90 -3.34
C PRO A 124 9.19 6.11 -4.64
N LEU A 125 10.06 5.10 -4.62
CA LEU A 125 10.33 4.24 -5.78
C LEU A 125 9.07 3.48 -6.22
N PHE A 126 8.33 2.92 -5.25
CA PHE A 126 7.05 2.27 -5.52
C PHE A 126 6.03 3.22 -6.19
N LEU A 127 5.90 4.45 -5.69
CA LEU A 127 5.01 5.45 -6.28
C LEU A 127 5.41 5.84 -7.71
N LEU A 128 6.71 5.93 -8.00
CA LEU A 128 7.21 6.21 -9.35
C LEU A 128 6.89 5.07 -10.34
N MET A 129 7.07 3.81 -9.94
CA MET A 129 6.67 2.67 -10.75
C MET A 129 5.16 2.68 -11.00
N LEU A 130 4.36 2.97 -9.97
CA LEU A 130 2.91 3.09 -10.10
C LEU A 130 2.49 4.24 -11.02
N ALA A 131 3.13 5.41 -10.92
CA ALA A 131 2.89 6.56 -11.80
C ALA A 131 3.18 6.19 -13.26
N ASN A 132 4.30 5.52 -13.51
CA ASN A 132 4.67 5.06 -14.84
C ASN A 132 3.67 4.05 -15.39
N LYS A 133 3.23 3.08 -14.58
CA LYS A 133 2.30 2.05 -15.00
C LYS A 133 0.92 2.60 -15.36
N THR A 134 0.34 3.40 -14.46
CA THR A 134 -1.01 3.99 -14.60
C THR A 134 -1.14 4.95 -15.78
N HIS A 135 -0.08 5.69 -16.12
CA HIS A 135 -0.13 6.73 -17.16
C HIS A 135 0.55 6.33 -18.48
N THR A 136 0.81 5.03 -18.71
CA THR A 136 1.48 4.54 -19.93
C THR A 136 0.74 4.93 -21.22
N SER A 137 -0.59 4.98 -21.19
CA SER A 137 -1.44 5.28 -22.36
C SER A 137 -1.70 6.78 -22.56
N GLN A 138 -1.25 7.66 -21.67
CA GLN A 138 -1.59 9.07 -21.73
C GLN A 138 -0.59 9.89 -22.57
N VAL A 139 -1.06 11.06 -23.03
CA VAL A 139 -0.34 12.05 -23.87
C VAL A 139 0.95 12.59 -23.21
N CYS A 140 1.26 12.19 -21.98
CA CYS A 140 2.50 12.51 -21.29
C CYS A 140 3.65 11.72 -21.91
N ASN A 141 4.44 12.40 -22.75
CA ASN A 141 5.58 11.80 -23.43
C ASN A 141 6.73 11.48 -22.47
N ALA A 142 6.86 12.24 -21.38
CA ALA A 142 7.98 12.11 -20.45
C ALA A 142 7.54 11.42 -19.14
N PRO A 143 8.23 10.35 -18.69
CA PRO A 143 7.91 9.63 -17.46
C PRO A 143 7.81 10.51 -16.19
N GLU A 144 8.65 11.53 -16.07
CA GLU A 144 8.66 12.48 -14.95
C GLU A 144 7.38 13.33 -14.85
N GLU A 145 6.68 13.57 -15.95
CA GLU A 145 5.43 14.33 -15.97
C GLU A 145 4.28 13.54 -15.36
N ARG A 146 4.41 12.22 -15.24
CA ARG A 146 3.39 11.31 -14.69
C ARG A 146 3.32 11.37 -13.17
N VAL A 147 4.41 11.73 -12.51
CA VAL A 147 4.53 11.82 -11.05
C VAL A 147 3.57 12.86 -10.44
N PRO A 148 3.58 14.14 -10.88
CA PRO A 148 2.64 15.12 -10.33
C PRO A 148 1.18 14.78 -10.65
N ILE A 149 0.89 14.10 -11.78
CA ILE A 149 -0.46 13.65 -12.11
C ILE A 149 -0.94 12.58 -11.11
N LEU A 150 -0.09 11.60 -10.79
CA LEU A 150 -0.37 10.63 -9.73
C LEU A 150 -0.66 11.35 -8.40
N PHE A 151 0.16 12.34 -8.04
CA PHE A 151 0.00 13.06 -6.77
C PHE A 151 -1.27 13.92 -6.74
N GLN A 152 -1.64 14.54 -7.87
CA GLN A 152 -2.92 15.25 -8.00
C GLN A 152 -4.11 14.31 -7.79
N ARG A 153 -4.06 13.11 -8.35
CA ARG A 153 -5.10 12.09 -8.16
C ARG A 153 -5.18 11.64 -6.70
N ILE A 154 -4.04 11.39 -6.07
CA ILE A 154 -3.97 11.06 -4.63
C ILE A 154 -4.62 12.19 -3.82
N ASN A 155 -4.27 13.45 -4.06
CA ASN A 155 -4.89 14.60 -3.39
C ASN A 155 -6.41 14.66 -3.62
N ALA A 156 -6.86 14.49 -4.86
CA ALA A 156 -8.28 14.55 -5.19
C ALA A 156 -9.12 13.53 -4.40
N ILE A 157 -8.58 12.33 -4.19
CA ILE A 157 -9.24 11.27 -3.42
C ILE A 157 -9.04 11.47 -1.91
N ALA A 158 -7.83 11.83 -1.46
CA ALA A 158 -7.53 12.06 -0.06
C ALA A 158 -8.33 13.22 0.55
N CYS A 159 -8.66 14.24 -0.24
CA CYS A 159 -9.49 15.37 0.19
C CYS A 159 -11.00 15.08 0.15
N THR A 160 -11.44 13.87 -0.21
CA THR A 160 -12.86 13.49 -0.12
C THR A 160 -13.30 13.41 1.35
N ALA A 161 -14.59 13.68 1.61
CA ALA A 161 -15.14 13.67 2.96
C ALA A 161 -14.93 12.34 3.71
N THR A 162 -14.81 11.23 2.99
CA THR A 162 -14.57 9.89 3.56
C THR A 162 -13.11 9.64 3.92
N GLN A 163 -12.16 10.22 3.18
CA GLN A 163 -10.72 9.95 3.38
C GLN A 163 -10.03 11.06 4.17
N ALA A 164 -10.49 12.32 4.09
CA ALA A 164 -9.84 13.46 4.74
C ALA A 164 -9.64 13.27 6.26
N PRO A 165 -10.60 12.71 7.04
CA PRO A 165 -10.38 12.46 8.46
C PRO A 165 -9.23 11.49 8.76
N ARG A 166 -8.99 10.49 7.89
CA ARG A 166 -7.91 9.49 8.08
C ARG A 166 -6.52 10.10 7.99
N PHE A 167 -6.39 11.17 7.21
CA PHE A 167 -5.14 11.89 7.02
C PHE A 167 -5.02 13.14 7.91
N GLY A 168 -6.04 13.44 8.73
CA GLY A 168 -6.11 14.65 9.54
C GLY A 168 -6.15 15.93 8.70
N LEU A 169 -6.74 15.89 7.50
CA LEU A 169 -6.79 17.03 6.59
C LEU A 169 -8.01 17.89 6.92
N ALA A 170 -7.79 19.04 7.56
CA ALA A 170 -8.88 19.99 7.84
C ALA A 170 -9.17 20.89 6.63
N LYS A 171 -8.13 21.47 6.02
CA LYS A 171 -8.22 22.36 4.84
C LYS A 171 -7.00 22.27 3.91
N GLU A 172 -6.01 21.45 4.26
CA GLU A 172 -4.75 21.35 3.55
C GLU A 172 -4.77 20.17 2.57
N GLN A 173 -4.02 20.30 1.48
CA GLN A 173 -3.76 19.19 0.58
C GLN A 173 -2.78 18.21 1.23
N LEU A 174 -2.93 16.91 0.96
CA LEU A 174 -2.00 15.90 1.47
C LEU A 174 -0.59 16.14 0.93
N LEU A 175 -0.48 16.45 -0.37
CA LEU A 175 0.78 16.67 -1.09
C LEU A 175 0.79 18.12 -1.63
N PRO A 176 1.70 18.99 -1.19
CA PRO A 176 1.76 20.38 -1.63
C PRO A 176 2.36 20.49 -3.05
N LEU A 177 1.50 20.54 -4.08
CA LEU A 177 1.95 20.57 -5.49
C LEU A 177 2.17 21.99 -6.05
N LEU A 178 1.95 23.03 -5.24
CA LEU A 178 1.90 24.43 -5.67
C LEU A 178 3.19 24.94 -6.32
N GLY A 179 4.37 24.37 -6.02
CA GLY A 179 5.65 24.76 -6.63
C GLY A 179 6.19 23.79 -7.70
N ALA A 180 5.66 22.58 -7.79
CA ALA A 180 6.20 21.57 -8.69
C ALA A 180 5.66 21.68 -10.12
N LEU A 181 4.48 22.28 -10.26
CA LEU A 181 3.81 22.52 -11.53
C LEU A 181 3.99 23.97 -11.92
N GLU A 182 5.23 24.35 -12.23
CA GLU A 182 5.47 25.66 -12.84
C GLU A 182 4.54 25.81 -14.06
N PRO A 183 3.71 26.88 -14.12
CA PRO A 183 2.66 27.07 -15.13
C PRO A 183 3.16 26.94 -16.58
N CYS A 184 4.45 27.14 -16.83
CA CYS A 184 5.07 27.05 -18.15
C CYS A 184 5.05 25.64 -18.74
N ARG A 185 5.11 24.58 -17.92
CA ARG A 185 4.97 23.18 -18.41
C ARG A 185 3.52 22.75 -18.47
N LEU A 186 2.71 23.16 -17.48
CA LEU A 186 1.28 22.85 -17.47
C LEU A 186 0.51 23.55 -18.61
N ARG A 187 0.90 24.75 -19.03
CA ARG A 187 0.30 25.41 -20.20
C ARG A 187 0.53 24.64 -21.49
N ARG A 188 1.74 24.11 -21.72
CA ARG A 188 2.00 23.22 -22.89
C ARG A 188 1.18 21.94 -22.82
N PHE A 189 0.97 21.40 -21.61
CA PHE A 189 0.15 20.22 -21.38
C PHE A 189 -1.36 20.50 -21.62
N MET A 190 -1.89 21.56 -21.01
CA MET A 190 -3.30 21.97 -21.13
C MET A 190 -3.66 22.39 -22.56
N HIS A 191 -2.73 23.00 -23.31
CA HIS A 191 -2.97 23.35 -24.72
C HIS A 191 -2.87 22.17 -25.70
N ARG A 192 -2.26 21.04 -25.31
CA ARG A 192 -2.17 19.83 -26.16
C ARG A 192 -3.28 18.82 -25.91
N LEU A 193 -4.12 19.04 -24.89
CA LEU A 193 -5.24 18.17 -24.61
C LEU A 193 -6.40 18.57 -25.54
N PRO A 194 -6.93 17.65 -26.36
CA PRO A 194 -8.01 17.97 -27.28
C PRO A 194 -9.20 18.53 -26.48
N PRO A 195 -9.75 19.70 -26.88
CA PRO A 195 -10.90 20.30 -26.22
C PRO A 195 -12.07 19.31 -26.34
N GLY A 196 -12.35 18.58 -25.26
CA GLY A 196 -13.37 17.53 -25.23
C GLY A 196 -13.03 16.27 -24.43
N ARG A 197 -11.75 16.01 -24.10
CA ARG A 197 -11.37 14.81 -23.30
C ARG A 197 -10.90 15.07 -21.87
N LEU A 198 -10.68 16.33 -21.48
CA LEU A 198 -10.54 16.70 -20.08
C LEU A 198 -11.89 17.11 -19.48
N ARG A 199 -12.88 16.22 -19.53
CA ARG A 199 -13.61 16.02 -18.27
C ARG A 199 -12.66 15.23 -17.41
N LEU A 200 -11.80 15.94 -16.66
CA LEU A 200 -11.43 15.44 -15.35
C LEU A 200 -12.75 15.12 -14.68
N ASP A 201 -13.09 13.84 -14.72
CA ASP A 201 -14.30 13.31 -14.15
C ASP A 201 -14.10 13.26 -12.62
N VAL A 202 -13.84 14.43 -12.04
CA VAL A 202 -14.29 14.80 -10.69
C VAL A 202 -15.78 14.45 -10.58
N CYS A 203 -16.52 14.47 -11.70
CA CYS A 203 -17.86 13.92 -11.82
C CYS A 203 -17.96 12.38 -11.72
N VAL A 204 -17.00 11.55 -12.17
CA VAL A 204 -17.09 10.07 -12.02
C VAL A 204 -16.80 9.64 -10.59
N VAL A 205 -15.83 10.24 -9.91
CA VAL A 205 -15.61 9.96 -8.47
C VAL A 205 -16.85 10.41 -7.67
N SER A 206 -17.45 11.56 -8.02
CA SER A 206 -18.72 12.01 -7.44
C SER A 206 -19.92 11.12 -7.82
N ARG A 207 -19.96 10.53 -9.03
CA ARG A 207 -21.05 9.65 -9.50
C ARG A 207 -20.93 8.22 -8.93
N LEU A 208 -19.72 7.73 -8.67
CA LEU A 208 -19.47 6.46 -7.97
C LEU A 208 -19.84 6.57 -6.48
N ALA A 209 -19.45 7.67 -5.83
CA ALA A 209 -19.91 7.98 -4.46
C ALA A 209 -21.45 8.14 -4.39
N LYS A 210 -22.07 8.75 -5.41
CA LYS A 210 -23.52 8.95 -5.48
C LYS A 210 -24.30 7.69 -5.89
N ARG A 211 -23.68 6.71 -6.57
CA ARG A 211 -24.29 5.40 -6.87
C ARG A 211 -24.27 4.46 -5.68
N ARG A 212 -23.21 4.45 -4.85
CA ARG A 212 -23.17 3.66 -3.60
C ARG A 212 -24.17 4.11 -2.53
N SER A 213 -24.71 5.33 -2.63
CA SER A 213 -25.70 5.87 -1.69
C SER A 213 -27.16 5.65 -2.14
N ARG A 214 -27.40 5.02 -3.31
CA ARG A 214 -28.75 4.84 -3.88
C ARG A 214 -29.28 3.41 -3.90
N GLU A 215 -28.53 2.43 -3.42
CA GLU A 215 -29.04 1.07 -3.24
C GLU A 215 -29.13 0.73 -1.75
N MET A 216 -30.33 0.94 -1.19
CA MET A 216 -30.99 0.12 -0.16
C MET A 216 -32.24 0.87 0.35
N PRO A 217 -33.40 0.79 -0.32
CA PRO A 217 -34.67 1.02 0.35
C PRO A 217 -34.93 -0.18 1.27
N GLY A 218 -34.49 -0.05 2.53
CA GLY A 218 -34.86 -0.98 3.58
C GLY A 218 -36.40 -1.01 3.76
N PRO A 219 -37.02 -2.18 4.02
CA PRO A 219 -38.45 -2.27 4.22
C PRO A 219 -38.85 -1.53 5.50
N ARG A 220 -39.72 -0.51 5.36
CA ARG A 220 -40.37 0.16 6.49
C ARG A 220 -41.30 -0.85 7.20
N ARG A 221 -40.84 -1.43 8.31
CA ARG A 221 -41.74 -2.03 9.30
C ARG A 221 -42.38 -0.92 10.12
N SER A 222 -43.62 -0.61 9.81
CA SER A 222 -44.51 0.21 10.62
C SER A 222 -44.84 -0.53 11.92
N PHE A 223 -44.27 -0.06 13.03
CA PHE A 223 -44.75 -0.41 14.37
C PHE A 223 -45.80 0.63 14.80
N SER A 224 -47.03 0.16 14.98
CA SER A 224 -48.12 0.91 15.61
C SER A 224 -47.81 1.09 17.10
N ALA A 225 -47.67 2.34 17.53
CA ALA A 225 -47.58 2.71 18.94
C ALA A 225 -48.98 2.69 19.58
N THR A 226 -49.16 1.90 20.61
CA THR A 226 -50.29 1.98 21.55
C THR A 226 -49.99 3.04 22.62
N PRO A 227 -50.96 3.90 23.01
CA PRO A 227 -50.73 4.90 24.05
C PRO A 227 -51.01 4.33 25.44
N GLY A 228 -49.98 4.30 26.29
CA GLY A 228 -50.04 3.88 27.69
C GLY A 228 -49.83 5.06 28.66
N ARG A 229 -50.95 5.62 29.10
CA ARG A 229 -51.28 6.21 30.42
C ARG A 229 -50.14 6.58 31.42
N SER A 230 -50.06 7.88 31.69
CA SER A 230 -49.81 8.57 32.98
C SER A 230 -49.64 7.73 34.26
N ASP A 231 -48.53 7.95 35.00
CA ASP A 231 -48.64 8.42 36.40
C ASP A 231 -47.34 9.05 36.99
N ARG A 232 -47.57 10.21 37.62
CA ARG A 232 -47.02 10.81 38.86
C ARG A 232 -45.55 10.63 39.33
N ARG A 233 -44.95 11.81 39.56
CA ARG A 233 -44.17 12.29 40.74
C ARG A 233 -42.90 11.52 41.16
N GLY A 234 -41.79 12.24 41.19
CA GLY A 234 -40.61 11.84 41.98
C GLY A 234 -39.41 12.76 41.79
N THR A 235 -39.33 13.83 42.58
CA THR A 235 -38.12 14.59 42.90
C THR A 235 -37.04 13.70 43.55
N CYS A 236 -35.77 13.84 43.15
CA CYS A 236 -34.62 14.21 44.00
C CYS A 236 -33.25 13.70 43.51
N ARG A 237 -32.27 14.61 43.64
CA ARG A 237 -30.85 14.43 43.98
C ARG A 237 -29.91 13.72 42.99
N PHE A 238 -29.08 14.55 42.36
CA PHE A 238 -27.72 14.21 41.97
C PHE A 238 -26.86 14.03 43.23
N VAL A 239 -26.34 12.83 43.43
CA VAL A 239 -25.16 12.57 44.26
C VAL A 239 -24.19 11.79 43.37
N ALA A 240 -23.01 12.36 43.17
CA ALA A 240 -21.90 11.69 42.53
C ALA A 240 -21.19 10.85 43.59
N GLU A 241 -21.21 9.52 43.44
CA GLU A 241 -20.33 8.61 44.18
C GLU A 241 -19.45 7.83 43.19
N LEU A 242 -18.14 8.01 43.37
CA LEU A 242 -17.10 7.08 42.93
C LEU A 242 -17.26 5.74 43.68
N PRO A 243 -16.83 4.62 43.08
CA PRO A 243 -16.19 3.62 43.91
C PRO A 243 -14.81 3.22 43.41
N VAL A 244 -13.90 3.26 44.38
CA VAL A 244 -12.59 2.64 44.43
C VAL A 244 -12.73 1.11 44.48
N ALA A 245 -11.76 0.46 43.83
CA ALA A 245 -11.29 -0.93 43.87
C ALA A 245 -11.97 -1.96 44.80
N LYS A 246 -12.15 -3.17 44.26
CA LYS A 246 -11.97 -4.43 45.00
C LYS A 246 -11.44 -5.54 44.09
N ALA A 247 -10.25 -6.03 44.42
CA ALA A 247 -9.75 -7.34 44.02
C ALA A 247 -10.59 -8.43 44.70
N SER A 248 -10.87 -9.53 44.00
CA SER A 248 -11.12 -10.82 44.67
C SER A 248 -10.76 -11.99 43.75
N SER A 249 -10.01 -12.90 44.35
CA SER A 249 -9.53 -14.18 43.88
C SER A 249 -10.58 -15.29 44.00
N ALA A 250 -10.50 -16.27 43.09
CA ALA A 250 -10.84 -17.71 43.19
C ALA A 250 -11.29 -18.14 41.78
N GLY A 251 -10.72 -19.15 41.12
CA GLY A 251 -10.48 -20.50 41.61
C GLY A 251 -11.46 -21.42 40.87
N GLY A 252 -10.98 -22.18 39.89
CA GLY A 252 -11.82 -23.06 39.08
C GLY A 252 -10.99 -23.96 38.17
N ALA A 253 -10.76 -25.18 38.63
CA ALA A 253 -10.04 -26.25 37.97
C ALA A 253 -10.82 -26.86 36.78
N SER A 254 -10.11 -27.30 35.74
CA SER A 254 -10.53 -28.39 34.83
C SER A 254 -9.29 -28.85 34.04
N GLN A 255 -8.67 -29.95 34.45
CA GLN A 255 -8.71 -31.27 33.79
C GLN A 255 -8.12 -31.31 32.36
N GLY A 256 -6.87 -31.81 32.30
CA GLY A 256 -6.51 -33.01 31.56
C GLY A 256 -6.56 -32.98 30.02
N CYS A 257 -5.39 -33.08 29.38
CA CYS A 257 -5.20 -34.01 28.26
C CYS A 257 -3.71 -34.25 27.93
N HIS A 258 -3.36 -35.54 27.97
CA HIS A 258 -2.42 -36.27 27.12
C HIS A 258 -0.96 -35.84 26.94
N ARG A 259 -0.12 -36.68 27.59
CA ARG A 259 1.20 -37.19 27.15
C ARG A 259 1.39 -37.26 25.64
N GLY A 260 2.54 -36.78 25.19
CA GLY A 260 3.15 -37.13 23.91
C GLY A 260 4.65 -36.84 23.94
N CYS A 261 5.44 -37.83 24.33
CA CYS A 261 6.90 -37.79 24.21
C CYS A 261 7.30 -37.80 22.73
N ILE A 262 8.12 -36.86 22.29
CA ILE A 262 8.95 -37.03 21.09
C ILE A 262 10.40 -36.72 21.47
N LEU A 263 11.17 -37.80 21.60
CA LEU A 263 12.61 -37.80 21.46
C LEU A 263 12.93 -37.62 19.97
N GLY A 264 13.74 -36.62 19.63
CA GLY A 264 14.11 -36.31 18.26
C GLY A 264 15.40 -35.53 18.18
N LEU A 265 16.51 -36.28 18.22
CA LEU A 265 17.88 -35.90 17.87
C LEU A 265 17.93 -34.83 16.76
N SER A 266 18.56 -33.69 17.03
CA SER A 266 19.04 -32.78 15.97
C SER A 266 20.55 -32.61 16.10
N LYS A 267 21.25 -33.22 15.14
CA LYS A 267 22.68 -33.10 14.88
C LYS A 267 23.00 -31.66 14.47
N GLN A 268 24.08 -31.13 15.05
CA GLN A 268 24.78 -29.94 14.60
C GLN A 268 25.12 -30.00 13.09
N PRO A 269 24.94 -28.91 12.33
CA PRO A 269 25.72 -28.68 11.12
C PRO A 269 27.04 -27.95 11.45
N PRO A 270 28.11 -28.19 10.68
CA PRO A 270 29.44 -27.67 10.95
C PRO A 270 29.56 -26.16 10.65
N GLU A 271 30.33 -25.49 11.49
CA GLU A 271 30.79 -24.11 11.29
C GLU A 271 31.65 -24.02 10.01
N ILE A 272 31.19 -23.23 9.04
CA ILE A 272 32.02 -22.80 7.92
C ILE A 272 32.62 -21.45 8.32
N HIS A 273 33.88 -21.48 8.76
CA HIS A 273 34.73 -20.30 8.84
C HIS A 273 35.05 -19.80 7.42
N GLY A 274 34.41 -18.70 7.04
CA GLY A 274 34.72 -17.93 5.84
C GLY A 274 35.08 -16.50 6.19
N SER A 275 36.29 -16.28 6.69
CA SER A 275 36.90 -14.95 6.83
C SER A 275 37.11 -14.34 5.46
N GLY A 276 36.49 -13.18 5.21
CA GLY A 276 36.61 -12.44 3.97
C GLY A 276 36.14 -11.00 4.12
N CYS A 277 36.76 -10.25 5.03
CA CYS A 277 36.58 -8.81 5.16
C CYS A 277 37.15 -8.10 3.92
N LEU A 278 36.32 -7.77 2.94
CA LEU A 278 36.62 -6.72 1.96
C LEU A 278 35.93 -5.44 2.38
N HIS A 279 36.71 -4.62 3.09
CA HIS A 279 36.44 -3.25 3.43
C HIS A 279 36.43 -2.42 2.14
N ARG A 280 35.25 -2.07 1.61
CA ARG A 280 35.12 -1.00 0.61
C ARG A 280 34.54 0.23 1.30
N GLN A 281 35.44 1.14 1.68
CA GLN A 281 35.13 2.53 1.98
C GLN A 281 34.58 3.18 0.71
N PHE A 282 33.32 3.62 0.74
CA PHE A 282 32.83 4.64 -0.16
C PHE A 282 32.75 5.95 0.62
N HIS A 283 33.76 6.81 0.43
CA HIS A 283 33.62 8.23 0.68
C HIS A 283 32.60 8.80 -0.31
N ARG A 284 31.44 9.23 0.19
CA ARG A 284 30.56 10.14 -0.55
C ARG A 284 30.73 11.53 0.08
N THR A 285 31.56 12.33 -0.56
CA THR A 285 31.67 13.76 -0.37
C THR A 285 30.39 14.41 -0.86
N LEU A 286 29.68 15.10 0.04
CA LEU A 286 28.61 16.01 -0.30
C LEU A 286 29.24 17.35 -0.72
N ILE A 287 28.93 17.78 -1.94
CA ILE A 287 28.87 19.19 -2.36
C ILE A 287 27.50 19.37 -2.99
#